data_AF-A0AAJ5N3K0-F1
#
_entry.id   AF-A0AAJ5N3K0-F1
#
_cell.length_a   1.000
_cell.length_b   1.000
_cell.length_c   1.000
_cell.angle_alpha   90.00
_cell.angle_beta   90.00
_cell.angle_gamma   90.00
#
_symmetry.space_group_name_H-M   'P 1'
#
loop_
_entity.id
_entity.type
_entity.pdbx_description
1 polymer ?
#
loop_
_entity_poly.entity_id
_entity_poly.type
_entity_poly.pdbx_seq_one_letter_code
_entity_poly.pdbx_strand_id
1 'polypeptide(L)' 'MSIVTNDELIELTGGLKQGAAQTRWIKKALGIDAPRKADGHPLLTWEQVNGRDEPRQRKSTINWQTTA' A
#
# COMPACT_ATOMS: atom_id res chain seq x y z
N MET A 1 8.89 7.22 -9.43
CA MET A 1 7.81 6.39 -8.85
C MET A 1 6.96 5.69 -9.90
N SER A 2 7.28 4.42 -10.19
CA SER A 2 6.38 3.53 -10.93
C SER A 2 5.40 2.86 -9.97
N ILE A 3 4.11 2.84 -10.31
CA ILE A 3 3.04 2.17 -9.53
C ILE A 3 3.11 0.67 -9.80
N VAL A 4 2.98 -0.15 -8.74
CA VAL A 4 2.86 -1.61 -8.89
C VAL A 4 1.50 -1.95 -9.50
N THR A 5 1.54 -2.58 -10.66
CA THR A 5 0.37 -3.07 -11.39
C THR A 5 -0.24 -4.30 -10.71
N ASN A 6 -1.43 -4.71 -11.16
CA ASN A 6 -2.11 -5.86 -10.54
C ASN A 6 -1.38 -7.19 -10.85
N ASP A 7 -0.76 -7.34 -12.02
CA ASP A 7 0.04 -8.52 -12.36
C ASP A 7 1.33 -8.56 -11.53
N GLU A 8 2.02 -7.43 -11.40
CA GLU A 8 3.20 -7.31 -10.52
C GLU A 8 2.83 -7.57 -9.05
N LEU A 9 1.64 -7.17 -8.59
CA LEU A 9 1.15 -7.52 -7.25
C LEU A 9 0.98 -9.02 -7.07
N ILE A 10 0.48 -9.73 -8.08
CA ILE A 10 0.34 -11.19 -8.04
C ILE A 10 1.72 -11.82 -7.96
N GLU A 11 2.67 -11.39 -8.79
CA GLU A 11 4.05 -11.91 -8.76
C GLU A 11 4.74 -11.63 -7.42
N LEU A 12 4.67 -10.38 -6.94
CA LEU A 12 5.26 -9.96 -5.67
C LEU A 12 4.74 -10.76 -4.47
N THR A 13 3.45 -11.10 -4.49
CA THR A 13 2.78 -11.80 -3.40
C THR A 13 2.83 -13.32 -3.54
N GLY A 14 3.52 -13.86 -4.55
CA GLY A 14 3.65 -15.30 -4.77
C GLY A 14 2.39 -15.96 -5.32
N GLY A 15 1.62 -15.25 -6.15
CA GLY A 15 0.44 -15.75 -6.84
C GLY A 15 -0.90 -15.40 -6.20
N LEU A 16 -0.93 -14.56 -5.15
CA LEU A 16 -2.18 -14.18 -4.51
C LEU A 16 -2.99 -13.25 -5.42
N LYS A 17 -4.22 -13.65 -5.76
CA LYS A 17 -5.14 -12.85 -6.59
C LYS A 17 -6.11 -11.99 -5.78
N GLN A 18 -6.34 -12.33 -4.52
CA GLN A 18 -7.32 -11.63 -3.68
C GLN A 18 -6.69 -10.38 -3.06
N GLY A 19 -7.21 -9.19 -3.37
CA GLY A 19 -6.65 -7.91 -2.88
C GLY A 19 -6.54 -7.81 -1.35
N ALA A 20 -7.50 -8.37 -0.62
CA ALA A 20 -7.45 -8.46 0.84
C ALA A 20 -6.29 -9.35 1.34
N ALA A 21 -6.02 -10.47 0.65
CA ALA A 21 -4.91 -11.35 0.97
C ALA A 21 -3.57 -10.70 0.64
N GLN A 22 -3.47 -10.05 -0.53
CA GLN A 22 -2.29 -9.25 -0.91
C GLN A 22 -2.00 -8.17 0.15
N THR A 23 -3.01 -7.41 0.58
CA THR A 23 -2.85 -6.36 1.61
C THR A 23 -2.29 -6.94 2.92
N ARG A 24 -2.83 -8.07 3.39
CA ARG A 24 -2.34 -8.73 4.61
C ARG A 24 -0.91 -9.21 4.44
N TRP A 25 -0.59 -9.78 3.28
CA TRP A 25 0.75 -10.24 2.96
C TRP A 25 1.74 -9.07 2.94
N ILE A 26 1.43 -7.98 2.23
CA ILE A 26 2.28 -6.77 2.14
C ILE A 26 2.55 -6.18 3.52
N LYS A 27 1.51 -6.07 4.37
CA LYS A 27 1.67 -5.59 5.74
C LYS A 27 2.59 -6.49 6.57
N LYS A 28 2.50 -7.81 6.39
CA LYS A 28 3.32 -8.79 7.13
C LYS A 28 4.75 -8.90 6.60
N ALA A 29 4.95 -8.89 5.29
CA ALA A 29 6.23 -9.14 4.64
C ALA A 29 7.07 -7.86 4.48
N LEU A 30 6.42 -6.74 4.16
CA LEU A 30 7.07 -5.47 3.88
C LEU A 30 6.87 -4.44 5.01
N GLY A 31 5.97 -4.69 5.97
CA GLY A 31 5.66 -3.72 7.04
C GLY A 31 4.88 -2.50 6.54
N ILE A 32 4.40 -2.52 5.30
CA ILE A 32 3.72 -1.39 4.66
C ILE A 32 2.21 -1.53 4.84
N ASP A 33 1.59 -0.50 5.40
CA ASP A 33 0.13 -0.39 5.41
C ASP A 33 -0.33 0.41 4.20
N ALA A 34 -0.56 -0.30 3.11
CA ALA A 34 -0.91 0.29 1.83
C ALA A 34 -2.37 0.73 1.80
N PRO A 35 -2.68 1.93 1.28
CA PRO A 35 -4.05 2.29 0.95
C PRO A 35 -4.61 1.33 -0.10
N ARG A 36 -5.93 1.15 -0.13
CA ARG A 36 -6.61 0.29 -1.10
C ARG A 36 -7.24 1.12 -2.20
N LYS A 37 -7.15 0.62 -3.43
CA LYS A 37 -7.90 1.10 -4.60
C LYS A 37 -9.38 0.71 -4.47
N ALA A 38 -10.22 1.26 -5.35
CA ALA A 38 -11.65 0.93 -5.41
C ALA A 38 -11.93 -0.56 -5.74
N ASP A 39 -11.00 -1.22 -6.43
CA ASP A 39 -11.06 -2.67 -6.75
C ASP A 39 -10.69 -3.57 -5.56
N GLY A 40 -10.28 -2.98 -4.42
CA GLY A 40 -9.86 -3.70 -3.23
C GLY A 40 -8.39 -4.15 -3.23
N HIS A 41 -7.63 -3.89 -4.29
CA HIS A 41 -6.20 -4.17 -4.36
C HIS A 41 -5.36 -3.07 -3.67
N PRO A 42 -4.21 -3.44 -3.09
CA PRO A 42 -3.32 -2.47 -2.46
C PRO A 42 -2.68 -1.54 -3.50
N LEU A 43 -2.55 -0.27 -3.16
CA LEU A 43 -1.86 0.74 -3.98
C LEU A 43 -0.45 0.95 -3.43
N LEU A 44 0.54 0.56 -4.23
CA LEU A 44 1.97 0.64 -3.90
C LEU A 44 2.75 1.24 -5.06
N THR A 45 3.93 1.76 -4.77
CA THR A 45 4.97 2.04 -5.76
C THR A 45 6.14 1.09 -5.57
N TRP A 46 6.89 0.81 -6.63
CA TRP A 46 8.10 -0.02 -6.53
C TRP A 46 9.15 0.57 -5.59
N GLU A 47 9.20 1.90 -5.46
CA GLU A 47 10.04 2.57 -4.47
C GLU A 47 9.63 2.22 -3.03
N GLN A 48 8.34 2.11 -2.73
CA GLN A 48 7.90 1.66 -1.39
C GLN A 48 8.22 0.19 -1.15
N VAL A 49 8.13 -0.66 -2.18
CA VAL A 49 8.44 -2.10 -2.07
C VAL A 49 9.94 -2.31 -1.82
N ASN A 50 10.79 -1.55 -2.50
CA ASN A 50 12.24 -1.68 -2.44
C ASN A 50 12.88 -0.82 -1.33
N GLY A 51 12.18 0.21 -0.86
CA GLY A 51 12.61 1.08 0.23
C GLY A 51 12.40 0.39 1.58
N ARG A 52 13.37 -0.42 2.00
CA ARG A 52 13.53 -0.79 3.42
C ARG A 52 14.06 0.44 4.17
N ASP A 53 13.45 0.72 5.32
CA ASP A 53 13.95 1.59 6.41
C ASP A 53 13.56 3.08 6.51
N GLU A 54 12.42 3.53 5.96
CA GLU A 54 11.79 4.75 6.50
C GLU A 54 10.37 4.50 7.00
N PRO A 55 10.11 4.64 8.32
CA PRO A 55 8.75 4.64 8.82
C PRO A 55 8.06 5.87 8.25
N ARG A 56 7.26 5.68 7.20
CA ARG A 56 6.42 6.73 6.63
C ARG A 56 5.52 7.25 7.74
N GLN A 57 5.89 8.38 8.33
CA GLN A 57 5.09 9.07 9.33
C GLN A 57 3.69 9.26 8.74
N ARG A 58 2.70 8.57 9.31
CA ARG A 58 1.30 8.79 8.99
C ARG A 58 0.91 10.16 9.55
N LYS A 59 1.16 11.22 8.79
CA LYS A 59 0.55 12.53 9.08
C LYS A 59 -0.87 12.51 8.53
N SER A 60 -1.78 11.93 9.29
CA SER A 60 -3.21 12.19 9.14
C SER A 60 -3.58 13.38 10.02
N THR A 61 -3.28 14.60 9.58
CA THR A 61 -3.82 15.80 10.24
C THR A 61 -4.72 16.52 9.24
N ILE A 62 -5.96 16.03 9.09
CA ILE A 62 -7.02 16.83 8.47
C ILE A 62 -7.58 17.71 9.58
N ASN A 63 -7.22 18.99 9.55
CA ASN A 63 -7.73 20.00 10.47
C ASN A 63 -8.96 20.66 9.83
N TRP A 64 -10.16 20.25 10.25
CA TRP A 64 -11.41 20.90 9.85
C TRP A 64 -11.63 22.14 10.72
N GLN A 65 -11.09 23.29 10.33
CA GLN A 65 -11.55 24.56 10.89
C GLN A 65 -12.74 25.06 10.07
N THR A 66 -13.94 24.81 10.58
CA THR A 66 -15.14 25.54 10.15
C THR A 66 -15.02 26.96 10.69
N THR A 67 -14.80 27.94 9.82
CA THR A 67 -14.98 29.36 10.19
C THR A 67 -16.47 29.66 10.18
N ALA A 68 -16.96 30.20 11.31
CA ALA A 68 -18.34 30.61 11.54
C ALA A 68 -18.67 31.93 10.85
#